data_AF-A0A2E1PB25-F1
#
_entry.id   AF-A0A2E1PB25-F1
#
_cell.length_a   1.000
_cell.length_b   1.000
_cell.length_c   1.000
_cell.angle_alpha   90.00
_cell.angle_beta   90.00
_cell.angle_gamma   90.00
#
_symmetry.space_group_name_H-M   'P 1'
#
loop_
_entity.id
_entity.type
_entity.pdbx_description
1 polymer ?
#
loop_
_entity_poly.entity_id
_entity_poly.type
_entity_poly.pdbx_seq_one_letter_code
_entity_poly.pdbx_strand_id
1 'polypeptide(L)' 'MYYIPNDLMFGYKKFDAKVNYMEPWNWASSQYEFKIEGLKKIIKIEIDPSKRLADFNQADNIIEIPQ' A
#
# COMPACT_ATOMS: atom_id res chain seq x y z
N MET A 1 -3.51 -7.99 -5.25
CA MET A 1 -3.19 -7.15 -4.08
C MET A 1 -1.70 -6.83 -4.11
N TYR A 2 -1.33 -5.57 -3.97
CA TYR A 2 0.06 -5.17 -3.77
C TYR A 2 0.29 -5.01 -2.26
N TYR A 3 1.36 -5.61 -1.74
CA TYR A 3 1.72 -5.50 -0.34
C TYR A 3 3.10 -4.88 -0.24
N ILE A 4 3.13 -3.73 0.43
CA ILE A 4 4.34 -2.96 0.71
C ILE A 4 4.52 -3.01 2.23
N PRO A 5 5.51 -3.75 2.76
CA PRO A 5 5.78 -3.76 4.18
C PRO A 5 6.50 -2.48 4.61
N ASN A 6 6.57 -2.26 5.91
CA ASN A 6 7.47 -1.27 6.48
C ASN A 6 8.84 -1.91 6.78
N ASP A 7 9.93 -1.16 6.65
CA ASP A 7 11.30 -1.63 6.89
C ASP A 7 11.58 -2.04 8.36
N LEU A 8 10.76 -1.58 9.30
CA LEU A 8 10.79 -2.04 10.70
C LEU A 8 10.18 -3.43 10.89
N MET A 9 9.46 -3.97 9.89
CA MET A 9 8.83 -5.28 10.02
C MET A 9 9.85 -6.40 9.81
N PHE A 10 9.94 -7.34 10.76
CA PHE A 10 10.73 -8.55 10.58
C PHE A 10 9.94 -9.55 9.70
N GLY A 11 10.22 -9.53 8.41
CA GLY A 11 9.61 -10.43 7.43
C GLY A 11 8.25 -9.97 6.89
N TYR A 12 7.65 -10.79 6.03
CA TYR A 12 6.42 -10.47 5.32
C TYR A 12 5.19 -11.07 5.98
N LYS A 13 4.09 -10.32 5.99
CA LYS A 13 2.78 -10.83 6.41
C LYS A 13 2.29 -11.89 5.42
N LYS A 14 1.69 -12.96 5.97
CA LYS A 14 1.03 -14.00 5.17
C LYS A 14 -0.40 -13.59 4.85
N PHE A 15 -0.82 -13.87 3.62
CA PHE A 15 -2.16 -13.58 3.13
C PHE A 15 -2.73 -14.82 2.41
N ASP A 16 -4.04 -15.01 2.50
CA ASP A 16 -4.73 -16.13 1.84
C ASP A 16 -4.94 -15.91 0.33
N ALA A 17 -4.70 -14.69 -0.15
CA ALA A 17 -4.82 -14.30 -1.56
C ALA A 17 -3.47 -14.21 -2.26
N LYS A 18 -3.46 -14.19 -3.61
CA LYS A 18 -2.25 -13.92 -4.38
C LYS A 18 -1.80 -12.46 -4.17
N VAL A 19 -0.62 -12.29 -3.59
CA VAL A 19 -0.01 -10.99 -3.26
C VAL A 19 1.23 -10.75 -4.10
N ASN A 20 1.36 -9.54 -4.64
CA ASN A 20 2.60 -9.05 -5.21
C ASN A 20 3.36 -8.32 -4.09
N TYR A 21 4.47 -8.91 -3.66
CA TYR A 21 5.37 -8.34 -2.66
C TYR A 21 6.23 -7.27 -3.31
N MET A 22 6.35 -6.12 -2.64
CA MET A 22 7.13 -4.98 -3.09
C MET A 22 8.21 -4.62 -2.07
N GLU A 23 9.15 -3.77 -2.48
CA GLU A 23 10.20 -3.27 -1.61
C GLU A 23 9.64 -2.56 -0.37
N PRO A 24 10.24 -2.76 0.82
CA PRO A 24 9.78 -2.12 2.03
C PRO A 24 9.89 -0.59 1.99
N TRP A 25 8.89 0.07 2.57
CA TRP A 25 8.91 1.51 2.81
C TRP A 25 9.62 1.84 4.11
N ASN A 26 10.46 2.88 4.08
CA ASN A 26 11.11 3.39 5.28
C ASN A 26 10.12 4.13 6.18
N TRP A 27 9.97 3.71 7.43
CA TRP A 27 8.96 4.24 8.35
C TRP A 27 9.01 5.75 8.61
N ALA A 28 10.20 6.34 8.54
CA ALA A 28 10.41 7.76 8.85
C ALA A 28 10.34 8.65 7.59
N SER A 29 10.06 8.08 6.43
CA SER A 29 9.99 8.83 5.17
C SER A 29 8.69 9.62 5.09
N SER A 30 8.80 10.87 4.65
CA SER A 30 7.64 11.76 4.41
C SER A 30 7.01 11.53 3.04
N GLN A 31 7.71 10.84 2.14
CA GLN A 31 7.28 10.55 0.79
C GLN A 31 7.57 9.09 0.47
N TYR A 32 6.64 8.47 -0.26
CA TYR A 32 6.69 7.07 -0.62
C TYR A 32 6.46 6.91 -2.11
N GLU A 33 7.23 6.03 -2.74
CA GLU A 33 7.08 5.68 -4.14
C GLU A 33 7.03 4.16 -4.31
N PHE A 34 6.36 3.73 -5.37
CA PHE A 34 6.33 2.33 -5.77
C PHE A 34 6.11 2.24 -7.28
N LYS A 35 6.60 1.16 -7.89
CA LYS A 35 6.51 0.94 -9.33
C LYS A 35 5.61 -0.25 -9.62
N ILE A 36 4.65 -0.06 -10.52
CA ILE A 36 3.77 -1.13 -10.99
C ILE A 36 4.25 -1.57 -12.36
N GLU A 37 4.49 -2.87 -12.53
CA GLU A 37 4.85 -3.43 -13.84
C GLU A 37 3.62 -3.56 -14.76
N GLY A 38 3.79 -3.14 -16.02
CA GLY A 38 2.81 -3.25 -17.10
C GLY A 38 2.02 -1.97 -17.41
N LEU A 39 1.30 -1.97 -18.53
CA LEU A 39 0.45 -0.86 -18.99
C LEU A 39 -0.93 -0.86 -18.31
N LYS A 40 -0.96 -0.88 -16.98
CA LYS A 40 -2.23 -0.88 -16.22
C LYS A 40 -2.62 0.56 -15.85
N LYS A 41 -3.83 0.99 -16.20
CA LYS A 41 -4.39 2.27 -15.74
C LYS A 41 -4.68 2.18 -14.24
N ILE A 42 -4.10 3.07 -13.45
CA ILE A 42 -4.39 3.21 -12.02
C ILE A 42 -5.68 4.02 -11.89
N ILE A 43 -6.69 3.44 -11.23
CA ILE A 43 -8.00 4.08 -11.03
C ILE A 43 -8.12 4.63 -9.61
N LYS A 44 -7.62 3.86 -8.63
CA LYS A 44 -7.71 4.17 -7.20
C LYS A 44 -6.49 3.61 -6.48
N ILE A 45 -5.99 4.37 -5.51
CA ILE A 45 -5.00 3.93 -4.53
C ILE A 45 -5.65 4.05 -3.15
N GLU A 46 -5.51 3.03 -2.32
CA GLU A 46 -6.08 2.98 -0.98
C GLU A 46 -5.10 2.33 -0.01
N ILE A 47 -4.85 2.99 1.12
CA ILE A 47 -4.05 2.48 2.23
C ILE A 47 -5.00 1.80 3.23
N ASP A 48 -4.59 0.63 3.73
CA ASP A 48 -5.40 -0.24 4.62
C ASP A 48 -6.87 -0.41 4.18
N PRO A 49 -7.13 -1.10 3.06
CA PRO A 49 -8.50 -1.41 2.64
C PRO A 49 -9.25 -2.30 3.64
N SER A 50 -8.55 -2.91 4.61
CA SER A 50 -9.16 -3.75 5.64
C SER A 50 -9.76 -2.95 6.79
N LYS A 51 -9.40 -1.65 6.93
CA LYS A 51 -9.81 -0.75 8.02
C LYS A 51 -9.52 -1.31 9.41
N ARG A 52 -8.46 -2.11 9.52
CA ARG A 52 -8.02 -2.71 10.79
C ARG A 52 -6.98 -1.84 11.47
N LEU A 53 -6.37 -0.90 10.76
CA LEU A 53 -5.49 0.10 11.31
C LEU A 53 -6.33 1.13 12.09
N ALA A 54 -5.90 1.42 13.31
CA ALA A 54 -6.49 2.47 14.13
C ALA A 54 -6.02 3.83 13.59
N ASP A 55 -6.76 4.34 12.61
CA ASP A 55 -6.53 5.64 11.98
C ASP A 55 -7.67 6.60 12.31
N PHE A 56 -7.33 7.81 12.73
CA PHE A 56 -8.27 8.88 13.05
C PHE A 56 -8.96 9.43 11.80
N ASN A 57 -8.25 9.53 10.67
CA ASN A 57 -8.78 10.15 9.45
C ASN A 57 -8.66 9.23 8.24
N GLN A 58 -9.49 8.18 8.17
CA GLN A 58 -9.45 7.23 7.04
C GLN A 58 -9.77 7.85 5.66
N ALA A 59 -10.27 9.09 5.59
CA ALA A 59 -10.61 9.73 4.33
C ALA A 59 -9.38 10.12 3.49
N ASP A 60 -8.23 10.36 4.13
CA ASP A 60 -6.98 10.72 3.43
C ASP A 60 -6.19 9.49 2.93
N ASN A 61 -6.60 8.29 3.33
CA ASN A 61 -6.03 7.03 2.86
C ASN A 61 -6.41 6.69 1.41
N ILE A 62 -7.31 7.43 0.79
CA ILE A 62 -7.84 7.16 -0.55
C ILE A 62 -7.45 8.28 -1.50
N ILE A 63 -6.85 7.90 -2.62
CA ILE A 63 -6.60 8.77 -3.77
C ILE A 63 -7.30 8.15 -4.99
N GLU A 64 -8.23 8.90 -5.57
CA GLU A 64 -8.85 8.56 -6.86
C GLU A 64 -8.18 9.36 -7.97
N ILE A 65 -7.79 8.69 -9.05
CA ILE A 65 -7.15 9.36 -10.19
C ILE A 65 -8.25 9.68 -11.21
N PRO A 66 -8.57 10.98 -11.45
CA PRO A 66 -9.60 11.36 -12.40
C PRO A 66 -9.26 10.89 -13.82
N GLN A 67 -10.29 10.54 -14.59
CA GLN A 67 -10.16 9.79 -15.85
C GLN A 67 -9.66 10.60 -17.04
#